data_AF-G4ZR21-F1
#
_entry.id   AF-G4ZR21-F1
#
_cell.length_a   1.000
_cell.length_b   1.000
_cell.length_c   1.000
_cell.angle_alpha   90.00
_cell.angle_beta   90.00
_cell.angle_gamma   90.00
#
_symmetry.space_group_name_H-M   'P 1'
#
loop_
_entity.id
_entity.type
_entity.pdbx_description
1 polymer ?
#
loop_
_entity_poly.entity_id
_entity_poly.type
_entity_poly.pdbx_seq_one_letter_code
_entity_poly.pdbx_strand_id
1 'polypeptide(L)'
;VGRPRLGGKGRHHMKHLIKGISMEKKLTVLAFWASAPLPKMRSTIAHFWPELAPERYNSKRTKIQRWRRDSAKLEAALKGRKGSHLKVRSVGVGTILSESVELEIVAWI
;
A
#
# COMPACT_ATOMS: atom_id res chain seq x y z
N VAL A 1 19.74 -21.72 22.67
CA VAL A 1 18.64 -22.52 22.09
C VAL A 1 17.34 -21.73 22.27
N GLY A 2 16.65 -21.36 21.19
CA GLY A 2 15.50 -20.43 21.23
C GLY A 2 14.17 -21.08 21.64
N ARG A 3 13.27 -20.29 22.24
CA ARG A 3 11.98 -20.72 22.80
C ARG A 3 11.09 -21.43 21.75
N PRO A 4 10.47 -22.59 22.07
CA PRO A 4 9.58 -23.28 21.13
C PRO A 4 8.28 -22.49 20.91
N ARG A 5 7.82 -22.47 19.65
CA ARG A 5 6.58 -21.76 19.25
C ARG A 5 5.35 -22.54 19.75
N LEU A 6 4.53 -21.89 20.57
CA LEU A 6 3.26 -22.42 21.07
C LEU A 6 2.21 -22.42 19.93
N GLY A 7 2.02 -23.56 19.25
CA GLY A 7 0.79 -24.09 18.63
C GLY A 7 -0.17 -23.23 17.79
N GLY A 8 0.05 -21.93 17.60
CA GLY A 8 -0.89 -21.03 16.91
C GLY A 8 -0.80 -21.18 15.39
N LYS A 9 -1.92 -20.99 14.68
CA LYS A 9 -2.05 -21.08 13.20
C LYS A 9 -1.18 -20.08 12.41
N GLY A 10 -0.30 -19.34 13.07
CA GLY A 10 0.58 -18.35 12.46
C GLY A 10 -0.19 -17.20 11.81
N ARG A 11 0.54 -16.35 11.07
CA ARG A 11 -0.06 -15.27 10.29
C ARG A 11 -0.67 -15.85 9.02
N HIS A 12 -1.96 -15.59 8.78
CA HIS A 12 -2.60 -15.98 7.53
C HIS A 12 -1.85 -15.44 6.31
N HIS A 13 -1.59 -16.33 5.34
CA HIS A 13 -1.01 -15.93 4.06
C HIS A 13 -1.93 -14.96 3.33
N MET A 14 -1.36 -13.82 2.94
CA MET A 14 -2.10 -12.78 2.22
C MET A 14 -2.41 -13.26 0.80
N LYS A 15 -3.68 -13.63 0.56
CA LYS A 15 -4.17 -14.14 -0.74
C LYS A 15 -4.16 -13.07 -1.84
N HIS A 16 -4.19 -11.79 -1.48
CA HIS A 16 -4.29 -10.69 -2.43
C HIS A 16 -3.03 -9.84 -2.38
N LEU A 17 -2.09 -10.07 -3.31
CA LEU A 17 -0.98 -9.15 -3.50
C LEU A 17 -1.48 -7.86 -4.16
N ILE A 18 -1.71 -6.83 -3.36
CA ILE A 18 -2.10 -5.51 -3.88
C ILE A 18 -0.84 -4.85 -4.45
N LYS A 19 -0.66 -4.90 -5.78
CA LYS A 19 0.32 -4.04 -6.45
C LYS A 19 -0.19 -2.59 -6.38
N GLY A 20 0.37 -1.84 -5.44
CA GLY A 20 0.10 -0.41 -5.29
C GLY A 20 0.51 0.36 -6.55
N ILE A 21 -0.23 1.42 -6.87
CA ILE A 21 0.10 2.36 -7.95
C ILE A 21 0.54 3.65 -7.27
N SER A 22 1.72 4.17 -7.63
CA SER A 22 2.25 5.42 -7.09
C SER A 22 1.31 6.59 -7.36
N MET A 23 1.33 7.62 -6.51
CA MET A 23 0.48 8.80 -6.69
C MET A 23 0.84 9.55 -7.97
N GLU A 24 2.13 9.64 -8.31
CA GLU A 24 2.63 10.21 -9.57
C GLU A 24 2.01 9.51 -10.78
N LYS A 25 2.04 8.17 -10.82
CA LYS A 25 1.44 7.41 -11.93
C LYS A 25 -0.07 7.64 -12.03
N LYS A 26 -0.78 7.84 -10.92
CA LYS A 26 -2.21 8.19 -10.95
C LYS A 26 -2.43 9.57 -11.60
N LEU A 27 -1.61 10.56 -11.25
CA LEU A 27 -1.70 11.90 -11.84
C LEU A 27 -1.34 11.89 -13.33
N THR A 28 -0.31 11.14 -13.74
CA THR A 28 0.01 10.96 -15.17
C THR A 28 -1.18 10.38 -15.94
N VAL A 29 -1.87 9.39 -15.35
CA VAL A 29 -3.07 8.79 -15.96
C VAL A 29 -4.19 9.81 -16.09
N LEU A 30 -4.38 10.68 -15.09
CA LEU A 30 -5.39 11.74 -15.13
C LEU A 30 -5.03 12.85 -16.13
N ALA A 31 -3.75 13.17 -16.28
CA ALA A 31 -3.27 14.13 -17.27
C ALA A 31 -3.53 13.62 -18.70
N PHE A 32 -3.17 12.37 -18.99
CA PHE A 32 -3.49 11.74 -20.28
C PHE A 32 -5.01 11.65 -20.50
N TRP A 33 -5.80 11.35 -19.47
CA TRP A 33 -7.26 11.29 -19.58
C TRP A 33 -7.87 12.59 -20.10
N ALA A 34 -7.31 13.76 -19.73
CA ALA A 34 -7.82 15.05 -20.16
C ALA A 34 -7.77 15.18 -21.69
N SER A 35 -6.66 14.79 -22.31
CA SER A 35 -6.39 14.85 -23.76
C SER A 35 -6.72 13.56 -24.52
N ALA A 36 -7.15 12.49 -23.84
CA ALA A 36 -7.37 11.19 -24.46
C ALA A 36 -8.45 11.21 -25.56
N PRO A 37 -8.26 10.46 -26.66
CA PRO A 37 -9.26 10.30 -27.70
C PRO A 37 -10.47 9.50 -27.19
N LEU A 38 -11.65 9.79 -27.74
CA LEU A 38 -12.86 9.03 -27.45
C LEU A 38 -12.77 7.61 -28.05
N PRO A 39 -13.25 6.57 -27.34
CA PRO A 39 -13.78 6.59 -25.98
C PRO A 39 -12.67 6.61 -24.91
N LYS A 40 -12.61 7.71 -24.13
CA LYS A 40 -11.49 8.06 -23.23
C LYS A 40 -11.03 6.92 -22.32
N MET A 41 -11.96 6.10 -21.81
CA MET A 41 -11.63 4.99 -20.91
C MET A 41 -10.86 3.87 -21.58
N ARG A 42 -11.29 3.43 -22.77
CA ARG A 42 -10.60 2.37 -23.49
C ARG A 42 -9.22 2.84 -23.91
N SER A 43 -9.13 4.05 -24.46
CA SER A 43 -7.86 4.68 -24.87
C SER A 43 -6.87 4.80 -23.71
N THR A 44 -7.35 5.26 -22.54
CA THR A 44 -6.52 5.39 -21.34
C THR A 44 -6.04 4.03 -20.81
N ILE A 45 -6.92 3.03 -20.77
CA ILE A 45 -6.52 1.70 -20.29
C ILE A 45 -5.54 1.04 -21.26
N ALA A 46 -5.78 1.13 -22.57
CA ALA A 46 -4.87 0.60 -23.59
C ALA A 46 -3.49 1.25 -23.53
N HIS A 47 -3.42 2.57 -23.29
CA HIS A 47 -2.15 3.29 -23.21
C HIS A 47 -1.29 2.90 -21.98
N PHE A 48 -1.90 2.81 -20.78
CA PHE A 48 -1.15 2.55 -19.55
C PHE A 48 -1.07 1.08 -19.13
N TRP A 49 -1.96 0.24 -19.67
CA TRP A 49 -2.04 -1.20 -19.39
C TRP A 49 -2.39 -1.97 -20.66
N PRO A 50 -1.49 -2.04 -21.65
CA PRO A 50 -1.73 -2.74 -22.91
C PRO A 50 -1.99 -4.24 -22.71
N GLU A 51 -1.31 -4.87 -21.75
CA GLU A 51 -1.42 -6.31 -21.43
C GLU A 51 -2.48 -6.60 -20.35
N LEU A 52 -3.47 -5.72 -20.18
CA LEU A 52 -4.49 -5.92 -19.16
C LEU A 52 -5.46 -7.04 -19.57
N ALA A 53 -5.52 -8.10 -18.76
CA ALA A 53 -6.52 -9.15 -18.92
C ALA A 53 -7.96 -8.56 -18.89
N PRO A 54 -8.87 -9.00 -19.78
CA PRO A 54 -10.22 -8.45 -19.91
C PRO A 54 -11.02 -8.43 -18.60
N GLU A 55 -10.85 -9.44 -17.74
CA GLU A 55 -11.55 -9.57 -16.46
C GLU A 55 -11.18 -8.43 -15.49
N ARG A 56 -10.00 -7.85 -15.67
CA ARG A 56 -9.49 -6.75 -14.83
C ARG A 56 -9.88 -5.37 -15.36
N TYR A 57 -10.49 -5.28 -16.55
CA TYR A 57 -10.90 -4.01 -17.15
C TYR A 57 -11.82 -3.22 -16.24
N ASN A 58 -12.88 -3.84 -15.70
CA ASN A 58 -13.85 -3.18 -14.83
C ASN A 58 -13.22 -2.72 -13.50
N SER A 59 -12.31 -3.51 -12.94
CA SER A 59 -11.52 -3.12 -11.76
C SER A 59 -10.68 -1.87 -12.05
N LYS A 60 -10.14 -1.73 -13.26
CA LYS A 60 -9.34 -0.57 -13.63
C LYS A 60 -10.18 0.66 -13.93
N ARG A 61 -11.27 0.48 -14.67
CA ARG A 61 -12.25 1.52 -14.96
C ARG A 61 -12.74 2.20 -13.69
N THR A 62 -13.16 1.41 -12.70
CA THR A 62 -13.64 1.93 -11.41
C THR A 62 -12.56 2.67 -10.63
N LYS A 63 -11.32 2.18 -10.62
CA LYS A 63 -10.19 2.88 -10.00
C LYS A 63 -9.91 4.24 -10.67
N ILE A 64 -9.88 4.31 -12.00
CA ILE A 64 -9.66 5.56 -12.73
C ILE A 64 -10.79 6.55 -12.45
N GLN A 65 -12.04 6.11 -12.44
CA GLN A 65 -13.18 6.95 -12.05
C GLN A 65 -13.06 7.49 -10.62
N ARG A 66 -12.60 6.66 -9.68
CA ARG A 66 -12.33 7.10 -8.31
C ARG A 66 -11.24 8.16 -8.26
N TRP A 67 -10.13 7.95 -8.96
CA TRP A 67 -9.02 8.93 -9.00
C TRP A 67 -9.46 10.27 -9.59
N ARG A 68 -10.36 10.24 -10.59
CA ARG A 68 -10.95 11.47 -11.15
C ARG A 68 -11.75 12.24 -10.10
N ARG A 69 -12.54 11.54 -9.28
CA ARG A 69 -13.33 12.15 -8.20
C ARG A 69 -12.43 12.71 -7.10
N ASP A 70 -11.35 12.01 -6.78
CA ASP A 70 -10.41 12.36 -5.72
C ASP A 70 -9.16 13.10 -6.24
N SER A 71 -9.19 13.72 -7.43
CA SER A 71 -8.00 14.31 -8.08
C SER A 71 -7.36 15.41 -7.23
N ALA A 72 -8.16 16.31 -6.66
CA ALA A 72 -7.69 17.38 -5.78
C ALA A 72 -6.96 16.81 -4.53
N LYS A 73 -7.44 15.69 -3.98
CA LYS A 73 -6.80 15.02 -2.84
C LYS A 73 -5.46 14.38 -3.24
N LEU A 74 -5.38 13.82 -4.45
CA LEU A 74 -4.14 13.24 -4.97
C LEU A 74 -3.07 14.31 -5.18
N GLU A 75 -3.43 15.48 -5.71
CA GLU A 75 -2.51 16.60 -5.89
C GLU A 75 -2.05 17.18 -4.54
N ALA A 76 -2.97 17.37 -3.59
CA ALA A 76 -2.65 17.81 -2.24
C ALA A 76 -1.72 16.82 -1.53
N ALA A 77 -1.96 15.51 -1.69
CA ALA A 77 -1.11 14.46 -1.12
C ALA A 77 0.30 14.45 -1.75
N LEU A 78 0.41 14.73 -3.05
CA LEU A 78 1.71 14.82 -3.71
C LEU A 78 2.48 16.07 -3.25
N LYS A 79 1.83 17.24 -3.19
CA LYS A 79 2.43 18.50 -2.70
C LYS A 79 2.81 18.40 -1.23
N GLY A 80 1.98 17.74 -0.45
CA GLY A 80 2.15 17.60 0.98
C GLY A 80 3.30 16.70 1.41
N ARG A 81 4.03 16.04 0.48
CA ARG A 81 5.12 15.05 0.69
C ARG A 81 5.40 14.78 2.18
N LYS A 82 4.44 14.17 2.88
CA LYS A 82 4.71 13.64 4.21
C LYS A 82 5.46 12.37 3.90
N GLY A 83 6.77 12.47 4.09
CA GLY A 83 7.73 11.42 3.86
C GLY A 83 7.13 10.09 4.32
N SER A 84 7.35 9.08 3.49
CA SER A 84 7.27 7.67 3.82
C SER A 84 6.83 7.42 5.26
N HIS A 85 5.75 6.66 5.46
CA HIS A 85 5.57 5.92 6.70
C HIS A 85 6.69 4.86 6.80
N LEU A 86 7.95 5.30 6.88
CA LEU A 86 9.02 4.57 7.50
C LEU A 86 8.51 4.40 8.91
N LYS A 87 8.15 3.16 9.26
CA LYS A 87 8.29 2.77 10.65
C LYS A 87 9.77 2.97 10.96
N VAL A 88 10.12 4.16 11.46
CA VAL A 88 11.39 4.42 12.11
C VAL A 88 11.37 3.61 13.39
N ARG A 89 11.50 2.30 13.26
CA ARG A 89 11.96 1.44 14.34
C ARG A 89 13.40 1.16 13.95
N SER A 90 14.33 1.60 14.79
CA SER A 90 15.70 1.12 14.71
C SER A 90 15.66 -0.42 14.73
N VAL A 91 16.38 -1.03 13.79
CA VAL A 91 16.62 -2.48 13.82
C VAL A 91 17.33 -2.76 15.14
N GLY A 92 16.66 -3.45 16.08
CA GLY A 92 17.26 -3.84 17.37
C GLY A 92 16.53 -3.38 18.64
N VAL A 93 15.53 -2.50 18.57
CA VAL A 93 14.73 -2.16 19.77
C VAL A 93 13.62 -3.20 19.93
N GLY A 94 14.01 -4.38 20.41
CA GLY A 94 13.09 -5.33 21.00
C GLY A 94 12.54 -4.78 22.32
N THR A 95 11.33 -5.16 22.69
CA THR A 95 10.75 -4.99 24.03
C THR A 95 11.44 -5.95 25.00
N ILE A 96 12.76 -5.86 25.12
CA ILE A 96 13.50 -6.58 26.15
C ILE A 96 13.62 -5.58 27.29
N LEU A 97 12.98 -5.92 28.40
CA LEU A 97 13.15 -5.16 29.64
C LEU A 97 14.59 -5.34 30.10
N SER A 98 15.15 -4.36 30.81
CA SER A 98 16.46 -4.58 31.42
C SER A 98 16.38 -5.75 32.39
N GLU A 99 17.47 -6.50 32.54
CA GLU A 99 17.56 -7.68 33.41
C GLU A 99 17.02 -7.42 34.83
N SER A 100 17.25 -6.20 35.35
CA SER A 100 16.71 -5.75 36.63
C SER A 100 15.18 -5.77 36.70
N VAL A 101 14.51 -5.35 35.62
CA VAL A 101 13.04 -5.28 35.56
C VAL A 101 12.45 -6.65 35.27
N GLU A 102 13.16 -7.50 34.51
CA GLU A 102 12.74 -8.90 34.34
C GLU A 102 12.78 -9.66 35.68
N LEU A 103 13.83 -9.46 36.49
CA LEU A 103 13.95 -10.07 37.82
C LEU A 103 12.87 -9.61 38.80
N GLU A 104 12.48 -8.34 38.74
CA GLU A 104 11.42 -7.77 39.58
C GLU A 104 10.04 -8.37 39.27
N ILE A 105 9.77 -8.64 37.99
CA ILE A 105 8.55 -9.31 37.54
C ILE A 105 8.56 -10.80 37.92
N VAL A 106 9.71 -11.48 37.80
CA VAL A 106 9.84 -12.91 38.15
C VAL A 106 9.70 -13.14 39.65
N ALA A 107 10.12 -12.20 40.50
CA ALA A 107 9.96 -12.30 41.96
C ALA A 107 8.51 -12.20 42.45
N TRP A 108 7.57 -11.76 41.59
CA TRP A 108 6.16 -11.58 41.91
C TRP A 108 5.23 -12.72 41.45
N ILE A 109 5.76 -13.75 40.79
CA ILE A 109 5.04 -14.99 40.42
C ILE A 109 5.44 -16.10 41.39
#